data_AF-A0A850MFY8-F1
#
_entry.id   AF-A0A850MFY8-F1
#
_cell.length_a   1.000
_cell.length_b   1.000
_cell.length_c   1.000
_cell.angle_alpha   90.00
_cell.angle_beta   90.00
_cell.angle_gamma   90.00
#
_symmetry.space_group_name_H-M   'P 1'
#
loop_
_entity.id
_entity.type
_entity.pdbx_description
1 polymer ?
#
loop_
_entity_poly.entity_id
_entity_poly.type
_entity_poly.pdbx_seq_one_letter_code
_entity_poly.pdbx_strand_id
1 'polypeptide(L)'
;MNEKNDLNELESEEKEEVVVAELDGNDVIIKKDQANLIYERGYYGQIQEDGSLKLDPVEALLLSERKRIQITDKMGKEYDFSQIVEKYVKDIPELWVKYLSYKDLRSRGYIVKAGYGTEIDYRVYERGAQLGTDAAKYLVHTVVEGTPLKLISLDKITKVAKSNRKKLVLAVVDRIGEVTFYKAQEVDL
;
A
#
# COMPACT_ATOMS: atom_id res chain seq x y z
N MET A 1 36.69 -29.90 18.47
CA MET A 1 36.05 -30.32 17.21
C MET A 1 34.56 -30.02 17.39
N ASN A 2 34.23 -28.72 17.30
CA ASN A 2 33.42 -28.12 16.23
C ASN A 2 31.91 -28.35 16.41
N GLU A 3 31.32 -27.62 17.36
CA GLU A 3 29.85 -27.42 17.48
C GLU A 3 29.48 -25.93 17.58
N LYS A 4 30.41 -25.02 17.28
CA LYS A 4 30.18 -23.55 17.39
C LYS A 4 29.98 -22.84 16.04
N ASN A 5 29.86 -23.57 14.93
CA ASN A 5 29.87 -22.95 13.59
C ASN A 5 28.54 -22.94 12.82
N ASP A 6 27.46 -23.54 13.33
CA ASP A 6 26.20 -23.65 12.55
C ASP A 6 25.06 -22.71 13.00
N LEU A 7 25.32 -21.80 13.96
CA LEU A 7 24.31 -20.86 14.47
C LEU A 7 24.50 -19.41 14.00
N ASN A 8 25.50 -19.14 13.15
CA ASN A 8 25.87 -17.78 12.71
C ASN A 8 25.46 -17.45 11.25
N GLU A 9 24.65 -18.27 10.57
CA GLU A 9 24.34 -18.07 9.14
C GLU A 9 22.89 -17.64 8.82
N LEU A 10 22.06 -17.25 9.80
CA LEU A 10 20.67 -16.84 9.54
C LEU A 10 20.25 -15.44 10.02
N GLU A 11 21.19 -14.58 10.38
CA GLU A 11 20.91 -13.17 10.71
C GLU A 11 21.90 -12.21 10.05
N SER A 12 22.09 -12.34 8.73
CA SER A 12 22.54 -11.20 7.93
C SER A 12 21.31 -10.45 7.41
N GLU A 13 20.53 -9.85 8.32
CA GLU A 13 19.69 -8.72 7.92
C GLU A 13 20.65 -7.61 7.49
N GLU A 14 20.83 -7.44 6.17
CA GLU A 14 21.42 -6.22 5.63
C GLU A 14 20.73 -5.05 6.33
N LYS A 15 21.49 -4.26 7.10
CA LYS A 15 20.97 -3.03 7.71
C LYS A 15 20.44 -2.16 6.58
N GLU A 16 19.14 -2.22 6.35
CA GLU A 16 18.50 -1.41 5.33
C GLU A 16 18.75 0.06 5.68
N GLU A 17 19.29 0.80 4.73
CA GLU A 17 19.50 2.24 4.88
C GLU A 17 18.14 2.91 5.05
N VAL A 18 17.92 3.50 6.23
CA VAL A 18 16.67 4.20 6.55
C VAL A 18 16.63 5.49 5.75
N VAL A 19 15.61 5.62 4.89
CA VAL A 19 15.43 6.80 4.03
C VAL A 19 14.69 7.90 4.80
N VAL A 20 15.14 9.15 4.70
CA VAL A 20 14.43 10.27 5.33
C VAL A 20 13.33 10.76 4.41
N ALA A 21 12.12 10.87 4.95
CA ALA A 21 10.95 11.34 4.22
C ALA A 21 10.35 12.57 4.92
N GLU A 22 10.07 13.62 4.16
CA GLU A 22 9.51 14.87 4.68
C GLU A 22 7.98 14.83 4.58
N LEU A 23 7.31 15.17 5.68
CA LEU A 23 5.87 15.32 5.76
C LEU A 23 5.45 16.73 5.33
N ASP A 24 4.70 16.83 4.24
CA ASP A 24 4.12 18.09 3.75
C ASP A 24 2.59 17.97 3.67
N GLY A 25 1.89 18.53 4.67
CA GLY A 25 0.45 18.34 4.83
C GLY A 25 0.10 16.87 5.11
N ASN A 26 -0.53 16.21 4.13
CA ASN A 26 -0.84 14.77 4.15
C ASN A 26 0.08 13.95 3.24
N ASP A 27 0.92 14.63 2.46
CA ASP A 27 1.84 13.98 1.54
C ASP A 27 3.16 13.68 2.27
N VAL A 28 3.77 12.54 1.95
CA VAL A 28 5.12 12.22 2.40
C VAL A 28 6.02 12.17 1.19
N ILE A 29 7.07 12.97 1.21
CA ILE A 29 7.95 13.20 0.07
C ILE A 29 9.36 12.74 0.43
N ILE A 30 9.93 11.89 -0.41
CA ILE A 30 11.33 11.48 -0.34
C ILE A 30 12.08 12.25 -1.41
N LYS A 31 13.23 12.82 -1.04
CA LYS A 31 14.07 13.59 -1.96
C LYS A 31 14.65 12.70 -3.07
N LYS A 32 14.96 13.31 -4.20
CA LYS A 32 15.39 12.63 -5.44
C LYS A 32 16.59 11.69 -5.26
N ASP A 33 17.52 12.06 -4.38
CA ASP A 33 18.72 11.28 -4.05
C ASP A 33 18.40 9.93 -3.41
N GLN A 34 17.31 9.82 -2.65
CA GLN A 34 16.89 8.60 -1.97
C GLN A 34 15.64 7.94 -2.60
N ALA A 35 14.96 8.62 -3.53
CA ALA A 35 13.74 8.16 -4.18
C ALA A 35 13.86 6.73 -4.78
N ASN A 36 14.97 6.44 -5.47
CA ASN A 36 15.17 5.16 -6.14
C ASN A 36 15.32 3.99 -5.15
N LEU A 37 15.85 4.22 -3.94
CA LEU A 37 16.00 3.18 -2.91
C LEU A 37 14.64 2.59 -2.49
N ILE A 38 13.59 3.42 -2.54
CA ILE A 38 12.22 3.00 -2.22
C ILE A 38 11.47 2.55 -3.47
N TYR A 39 11.60 3.28 -4.59
CA TYR A 39 10.87 2.97 -5.82
C TYR A 39 11.31 1.64 -6.47
N GLU A 40 12.60 1.38 -6.60
CA GLU A 40 13.09 0.17 -7.30
C GLU A 40 12.82 -1.11 -6.49
N ARG A 41 12.75 -1.02 -5.16
CA ARG A 41 12.58 -2.16 -4.24
C ARG A 41 11.12 -2.57 -3.99
N GLY A 42 10.18 -2.09 -4.80
CA GLY A 42 8.78 -2.47 -4.63
C GLY A 42 7.76 -1.53 -5.26
N TYR A 43 8.19 -0.57 -6.08
CA TYR A 43 7.33 0.37 -6.77
C TYR A 43 6.39 1.17 -5.85
N TYR A 44 6.90 1.54 -4.68
CA TYR A 44 6.22 2.44 -3.75
C TYR A 44 6.26 3.87 -4.27
N GLY A 45 5.18 4.63 -4.10
CA GLY A 45 5.11 6.04 -4.45
C GLY A 45 4.99 6.35 -5.93
N GLN A 46 4.94 7.64 -6.23
CA GLN A 46 4.92 8.21 -7.57
C GLN A 46 6.07 9.20 -7.71
N ILE A 47 6.96 8.92 -8.67
CA ILE A 47 8.04 9.84 -9.03
C ILE A 47 7.42 11.11 -9.62
N GLN A 48 7.80 12.25 -9.06
CA GLN A 48 7.38 13.58 -9.47
C GLN A 48 8.31 14.13 -10.57
N GLU A 49 7.93 15.24 -11.20
CA GLU A 49 8.70 15.87 -12.29
C GLU A 49 10.10 16.32 -11.84
N ASP A 50 10.25 16.73 -10.57
CA ASP A 50 11.53 17.12 -9.98
C ASP A 50 12.42 15.92 -9.59
N GLY A 51 11.89 14.70 -9.74
CA GLY A 51 12.55 13.44 -9.38
C GLY A 51 12.36 13.03 -7.92
N SER A 52 11.64 13.80 -7.10
CA SER A 52 11.24 13.36 -5.76
C SER A 52 10.21 12.23 -5.84
N LEU A 53 10.11 11.44 -4.78
CA LEU A 53 9.12 10.37 -4.67
C LEU A 53 8.04 10.76 -3.68
N LYS A 54 6.81 10.91 -4.17
CA LYS A 54 5.64 11.14 -3.33
C LYS A 54 5.02 9.80 -2.94
N LEU A 55 4.83 9.56 -1.65
CA LEU A 55 4.16 8.38 -1.13
C LEU A 55 2.68 8.65 -0.88
N ASP A 56 1.83 7.69 -1.22
CA ASP A 56 0.45 7.69 -0.74
C ASP A 56 0.43 7.42 0.78
N PRO A 57 -0.57 7.92 1.55
CA PRO A 57 -0.60 7.75 3.00
C PRO A 57 -0.50 6.28 3.48
N VAL A 58 -1.14 5.34 2.77
CA VAL A 58 -1.02 3.90 3.08
C VAL A 58 0.39 3.35 2.83
N GLU A 59 1.11 3.90 1.85
CA GLU A 59 2.49 3.52 1.55
C GLU A 59 3.43 4.06 2.62
N ALA A 60 3.25 5.32 3.03
CA ALA A 60 4.01 5.94 4.11
C ALA A 60 3.84 5.18 5.44
N LEU A 61 2.60 4.81 5.78
CA LEU A 61 2.32 3.99 6.96
C LEU A 61 3.06 2.65 6.91
N LEU A 62 2.97 1.93 5.79
CA LEU A 62 3.61 0.61 5.68
C LEU A 62 5.14 0.71 5.74
N LEU A 63 5.72 1.70 5.07
CA LEU A 63 7.17 1.90 5.05
C LEU A 63 7.69 2.35 6.42
N SER A 64 6.93 3.19 7.13
CA SER A 64 7.23 3.59 8.51
C SER A 64 7.10 2.42 9.48
N GLU A 65 6.05 1.60 9.38
CA GLU A 65 5.87 0.39 10.20
C GLU A 65 7.05 -0.58 10.01
N ARG A 66 7.53 -0.72 8.78
CA ARG A 66 8.69 -1.56 8.43
C ARG A 66 10.03 -0.89 8.71
N LYS A 67 10.06 0.31 9.29
CA LYS A 67 11.27 1.10 9.57
C LYS A 67 12.15 1.35 8.34
N ARG A 68 11.56 1.36 7.14
CA ARG A 68 12.26 1.64 5.88
C ARG A 68 12.40 3.13 5.62
N ILE A 69 11.53 3.93 6.23
CA ILE A 69 11.58 5.38 6.18
C ILE A 69 11.49 5.96 7.59
N GLN A 70 12.16 7.08 7.80
CA GLN A 70 11.98 7.96 8.96
C GLN A 70 11.24 9.21 8.48
N ILE A 71 10.07 9.47 9.06
CA ILE A 71 9.24 10.63 8.67
C ILE A 71 9.60 11.82 9.57
N THR A 72 9.88 12.97 8.95
CA THR A 72 10.20 14.23 9.62
C THR A 72 9.35 15.39 9.10
N ASP A 73 9.06 16.41 9.90
CA ASP A 73 8.55 17.69 9.38
C ASP A 73 9.67 18.60 8.86
N LYS A 74 9.26 19.76 8.30
CA LYS A 74 10.16 20.83 7.83
C LYS A 74 11.07 21.41 8.93
N MET A 75 10.72 21.22 10.20
CA MET A 75 11.51 21.67 11.36
C MET A 75 12.47 20.59 11.86
N GLY A 76 12.47 19.40 11.25
CA GLY A 76 13.30 18.27 11.65
C GLY A 76 12.73 17.45 12.80
N LYS A 77 11.47 17.67 13.19
CA LYS A 77 10.81 16.82 14.18
C LYS A 77 10.52 15.46 13.57
N GLU A 78 11.03 14.41 14.20
CA GLU A 78 10.73 13.03 13.85
C GLU A 78 9.35 12.60 14.34
N TYR A 79 8.69 11.76 13.55
CA TYR A 79 7.42 11.15 13.89
C TYR A 79 7.56 9.63 13.98
N ASP A 80 7.02 9.05 15.04
CA ASP A 80 6.84 7.61 15.14
C ASP A 80 5.57 7.14 14.39
N PHE A 81 5.45 5.82 14.22
CA PHE A 81 4.31 5.22 13.51
C PHE A 81 2.96 5.62 14.11
N SER A 82 2.82 5.59 15.44
CA SER A 82 1.56 5.96 16.12
C SER A 82 1.18 7.41 15.86
N GLN A 83 2.15 8.33 15.91
CA GLN A 83 1.92 9.76 15.65
C GLN A 83 1.48 10.02 14.20
N ILE A 84 2.03 9.28 13.23
CA ILE A 84 1.61 9.39 11.83
C ILE A 84 0.20 8.82 11.63
N VAL A 85 -0.11 7.66 12.25
CA VAL A 85 -1.47 7.09 12.21
C VAL A 85 -2.47 8.08 12.80
N GLU A 86 -2.20 8.64 13.98
CA GLU A 86 -3.09 9.61 14.61
C GLU A 86 -3.31 10.86 13.76
N LYS A 87 -2.26 11.34 13.09
CA LYS A 87 -2.36 12.48 12.18
C LYS A 87 -3.27 12.13 11.00
N TYR A 88 -2.98 11.03 10.32
CA TYR A 88 -3.72 10.69 9.12
C TYR A 88 -5.17 10.27 9.35
N VAL A 89 -5.47 9.53 10.42
CA VAL A 89 -6.84 9.07 10.68
C VAL A 89 -7.78 10.24 11.01
N LYS A 90 -7.25 11.34 11.56
CA LYS A 90 -8.02 12.58 11.77
C LYS A 90 -8.46 13.20 10.45
N ASP A 91 -7.58 13.19 9.44
CA ASP A 91 -7.82 13.85 8.15
C ASP A 91 -8.45 12.92 7.10
N ILE A 92 -8.27 11.59 7.25
CA ILE A 92 -8.69 10.56 6.31
C ILE A 92 -9.33 9.39 7.09
N PRO A 93 -10.64 9.47 7.40
CA PRO A 93 -11.32 8.50 8.28
C PRO A 93 -11.24 7.04 7.81
N GLU A 94 -11.23 6.79 6.51
CA GLU A 94 -11.17 5.43 5.94
C GLU A 94 -9.74 4.88 5.83
N LEU A 95 -8.71 5.67 6.17
CA LEU A 95 -7.33 5.29 5.89
C LEU A 95 -6.93 4.01 6.60
N TRP A 96 -7.36 3.81 7.84
CA TRP A 96 -6.98 2.63 8.61
C TRP A 96 -7.42 1.33 7.93
N VAL A 97 -8.67 1.30 7.44
CA VAL A 97 -9.24 0.14 6.75
C VAL A 97 -8.51 -0.11 5.44
N LYS A 98 -8.23 0.96 4.68
CA LYS A 98 -7.43 0.93 3.45
C LYS A 98 -6.00 0.43 3.72
N TYR A 99 -5.39 0.90 4.81
CA TYR A 99 -4.06 0.47 5.22
C TYR A 99 -4.01 -1.03 5.52
N LEU A 100 -5.01 -1.59 6.22
CA LEU A 100 -5.05 -3.03 6.53
C LEU A 100 -5.09 -3.89 5.26
N SER A 101 -5.97 -3.55 4.30
CA SER A 101 -6.05 -4.28 3.03
C SER A 101 -4.79 -4.09 2.18
N TYR A 102 -4.22 -2.88 2.15
CA TYR A 102 -2.95 -2.58 1.50
C TYR A 102 -1.79 -3.39 2.09
N LYS A 103 -1.68 -3.44 3.41
CA LYS A 103 -0.64 -4.18 4.15
C LYS A 103 -0.71 -5.67 3.85
N ASP A 104 -1.90 -6.26 3.87
CA ASP A 104 -2.10 -7.68 3.58
C ASP A 104 -1.74 -8.00 2.10
N LEU A 105 -2.18 -7.19 1.14
CA LEU A 105 -1.80 -7.36 -0.26
C LEU A 105 -0.27 -7.26 -0.46
N ARG A 106 0.38 -6.29 0.18
CA ARG A 106 1.85 -6.11 0.12
C ARG A 106 2.62 -7.21 0.83
N SER A 107 2.13 -7.75 1.95
CA SER A 107 2.78 -8.88 2.64
C SER A 107 2.75 -10.15 1.79
N ARG A 108 1.72 -10.31 0.95
CA ARG A 108 1.60 -11.40 -0.03
C ARG A 108 2.46 -11.21 -1.29
N GLY A 109 3.26 -10.15 -1.39
CA GLY A 109 4.18 -9.90 -2.51
C GLY A 109 3.56 -9.29 -3.76
N TYR A 110 2.31 -8.79 -3.68
CA TYR A 110 1.71 -8.05 -4.78
C TYR A 110 2.26 -6.62 -4.86
N ILE A 111 2.27 -6.05 -6.07
CA ILE A 111 2.47 -4.61 -6.25
C ILE A 111 1.08 -3.96 -6.22
N VAL A 112 0.93 -2.98 -5.34
CA VAL A 112 -0.33 -2.30 -5.07
C VAL A 112 -0.14 -0.82 -5.34
N LYS A 113 -0.90 -0.27 -6.28
CA LYS A 113 -0.91 1.16 -6.63
C LYS A 113 -2.30 1.74 -6.39
N ALA A 114 -2.38 3.05 -6.20
CA ALA A 114 -3.65 3.77 -6.12
C ALA A 114 -4.60 3.38 -7.26
N GLY A 115 -5.86 3.20 -6.90
CA GLY A 115 -6.95 2.82 -7.78
C GLY A 115 -7.46 3.95 -8.65
N TYR A 116 -8.72 3.85 -9.08
CA TYR A 116 -9.36 4.81 -9.96
C TYR A 116 -10.60 5.40 -9.28
N GLY A 117 -10.74 6.72 -9.35
CA GLY A 117 -11.90 7.42 -8.78
C GLY A 117 -12.03 7.20 -7.27
N THR A 118 -13.27 7.24 -6.78
CA THR A 118 -13.57 7.15 -5.34
C THR A 118 -13.90 5.74 -4.88
N GLU A 119 -14.25 4.83 -5.79
CA GLU A 119 -14.78 3.50 -5.43
C GLU A 119 -13.76 2.38 -5.59
N ILE A 120 -12.71 2.56 -6.39
CA ILE A 120 -11.66 1.55 -6.54
C ILE A 120 -10.44 2.06 -5.80
N ASP A 121 -10.10 1.42 -4.69
CA ASP A 121 -8.99 1.83 -3.84
C ASP A 121 -7.65 1.46 -4.46
N TYR A 122 -7.55 0.27 -5.06
CA TYR A 122 -6.27 -0.23 -5.57
C TYR A 122 -6.34 -0.88 -6.94
N ARG A 123 -5.22 -0.71 -7.65
CA ARG A 123 -4.81 -1.56 -8.78
C ARG A 123 -3.72 -2.49 -8.30
N VAL A 124 -3.96 -3.79 -8.45
CA VAL A 124 -3.04 -4.82 -7.98
C VAL A 124 -2.47 -5.58 -9.16
N TYR A 125 -1.15 -5.65 -9.19
CA TYR A 125 -0.37 -6.39 -10.18
C TYR A 125 0.09 -7.69 -9.54
N GLU A 126 0.23 -8.73 -10.36
CA GLU A 126 0.70 -10.04 -9.91
C GLU A 126 2.11 -9.97 -9.32
N ARG A 127 2.45 -11.01 -8.56
CA ARG A 127 3.80 -11.19 -8.03
C ARG A 127 4.80 -11.24 -9.18
N GLY A 128 5.91 -10.52 -9.03
CA GLY A 128 6.97 -10.46 -10.04
C GLY A 128 6.63 -9.61 -11.27
N ALA A 129 5.49 -8.90 -11.29
CA ALA A 129 5.16 -7.99 -12.38
C ALA A 129 6.13 -6.80 -12.44
N GLN A 130 6.36 -6.29 -13.65
CA GLN A 130 7.15 -5.10 -13.91
C GLN A 130 6.25 -3.94 -14.30
N LEU A 131 6.25 -2.86 -13.50
CA LEU A 131 5.48 -1.66 -13.84
C LEU A 131 6.03 -1.04 -15.14
N GLY A 132 5.10 -0.66 -16.03
CA GLY A 132 5.41 -0.14 -17.37
C GLY A 132 5.26 -1.18 -18.46
N THR A 133 5.47 -2.46 -18.15
CA THR A 133 5.32 -3.58 -19.09
C THR A 133 4.04 -4.36 -18.80
N ASP A 134 3.84 -4.75 -17.53
CA ASP A 134 2.68 -5.52 -17.11
C ASP A 134 1.51 -4.60 -16.76
N ALA A 135 0.30 -5.08 -17.04
CA ALA A 135 -0.92 -4.41 -16.61
C ALA A 135 -1.40 -4.96 -15.26
N ALA A 136 -2.04 -4.11 -14.46
CA ALA A 136 -2.74 -4.56 -13.25
C ALA A 136 -3.71 -5.70 -13.61
N LYS A 137 -3.92 -6.65 -12.72
CA LYS A 137 -4.82 -7.79 -12.95
C LYS A 137 -6.10 -7.69 -12.13
N TYR A 138 -6.01 -7.05 -10.97
CA TYR A 138 -7.13 -6.88 -10.05
C TYR A 138 -7.41 -5.40 -9.78
N LEU A 139 -8.69 -5.09 -9.62
CA LEU A 139 -9.16 -3.85 -9.03
C LEU A 139 -9.75 -4.22 -7.67
N VAL A 140 -9.27 -3.56 -6.61
CA VAL A 140 -9.70 -3.86 -5.24
C VAL A 140 -10.54 -2.71 -4.70
N HIS A 141 -11.69 -3.05 -4.14
CA HIS A 141 -12.53 -2.17 -3.35
C HIS A 141 -12.56 -2.68 -1.91
N THR A 142 -12.23 -1.82 -0.96
CA THR A 142 -12.16 -2.15 0.46
C THR A 142 -13.50 -1.88 1.12
N VAL A 143 -13.98 -2.83 1.92
CA VAL A 143 -15.29 -2.77 2.58
C VAL A 143 -15.10 -3.09 4.05
N VAL A 144 -15.80 -2.37 4.93
CA VAL A 144 -15.85 -2.70 6.36
C VAL A 144 -16.99 -3.68 6.61
N GLU A 145 -16.71 -4.77 7.31
CA GLU A 145 -17.72 -5.75 7.69
C GLU A 145 -18.86 -5.11 8.50
N GLY A 146 -20.10 -5.46 8.14
CA GLY A 146 -21.30 -4.90 8.77
C GLY A 146 -21.69 -3.50 8.28
N THR A 147 -20.92 -2.89 7.38
CA THR A 147 -21.31 -1.65 6.70
C THR A 147 -22.13 -1.97 5.45
N PRO A 148 -23.30 -1.33 5.23
CA PRO A 148 -24.10 -1.55 4.04
C PRO A 148 -23.35 -1.15 2.75
N LEU A 149 -23.23 -2.07 1.80
CA LEU A 149 -22.72 -1.80 0.45
C LEU A 149 -23.89 -1.57 -0.51
N LYS A 150 -23.92 -0.41 -1.17
CA LYS A 150 -24.95 -0.10 -2.17
C LYS A 150 -24.75 -0.96 -3.42
N LEU A 151 -25.78 -1.68 -3.84
CA LEU A 151 -25.73 -2.51 -5.05
C LEU A 151 -25.42 -1.71 -6.32
N ILE A 152 -25.87 -0.46 -6.41
CA ILE A 152 -25.56 0.44 -7.53
C ILE A 152 -24.05 0.72 -7.60
N SER A 153 -23.40 0.94 -6.44
CA SER A 153 -21.96 1.13 -6.37
C SER A 153 -21.22 -0.14 -6.78
N LEU A 154 -21.68 -1.31 -6.32
CA LEU A 154 -21.11 -2.61 -6.70
C LEU A 154 -21.24 -2.89 -8.20
N ASP A 155 -22.40 -2.62 -8.79
CA ASP A 155 -22.64 -2.73 -10.24
C ASP A 155 -21.69 -1.82 -11.03
N LYS A 156 -21.53 -0.57 -10.60
CA LYS A 156 -20.62 0.40 -11.23
C LYS A 156 -19.17 -0.10 -11.23
N ILE A 157 -18.63 -0.49 -10.07
CA ILE A 157 -17.24 -0.98 -10.00
C ILE A 157 -17.05 -2.32 -10.74
N THR A 158 -18.08 -3.16 -10.79
CA THR A 158 -18.05 -4.40 -11.58
C THR A 158 -17.95 -4.11 -13.07
N LYS A 159 -18.74 -3.16 -13.59
CA LYS A 159 -18.66 -2.69 -14.97
C LYS A 159 -17.31 -2.07 -15.31
N VAL A 160 -16.74 -1.27 -14.41
CA VAL A 160 -15.40 -0.69 -14.57
C VAL A 160 -14.33 -1.78 -14.65
N ALA A 161 -14.39 -2.79 -13.77
CA ALA A 161 -13.46 -3.91 -13.82
C ALA A 161 -13.59 -4.70 -15.13
N LYS A 162 -14.83 -5.02 -15.56
CA LYS A 162 -15.12 -5.72 -16.82
C LYS A 162 -14.60 -4.95 -18.03
N SER A 163 -14.87 -3.64 -18.14
CA SER A 163 -14.43 -2.81 -19.27
C SER A 163 -12.90 -2.69 -19.35
N ASN A 164 -12.22 -2.67 -18.21
CA ASN A 164 -10.75 -2.67 -18.15
C ASN A 164 -10.13 -4.08 -18.26
N ARG A 165 -10.95 -5.12 -18.48
CA ARG A 165 -10.53 -6.54 -18.51
C ARG A 165 -9.76 -6.96 -17.25
N LYS A 166 -10.20 -6.46 -16.09
CA LYS A 166 -9.63 -6.73 -14.75
C LYS A 166 -10.62 -7.52 -13.91
N LYS A 167 -10.10 -8.21 -12.89
CA LYS A 167 -10.93 -8.92 -11.91
C LYS A 167 -11.26 -7.97 -10.76
N LEU A 168 -12.54 -7.78 -10.46
CA LEU A 168 -12.95 -7.07 -9.25
C LEU A 168 -12.76 -7.98 -8.03
N VAL A 169 -12.16 -7.42 -6.98
CA VAL A 169 -11.98 -8.07 -5.69
C VAL A 169 -12.49 -7.13 -4.60
N LEU A 170 -13.31 -7.65 -3.70
CA LEU A 170 -13.72 -6.98 -2.48
C LEU A 170 -12.78 -7.40 -1.36
N ALA A 171 -12.10 -6.44 -0.73
CA ALA A 171 -11.30 -6.67 0.47
C ALA A 171 -12.15 -6.31 1.68
N VAL A 172 -12.75 -7.31 2.33
CA VAL A 172 -13.63 -7.13 3.48
C VAL A 172 -12.79 -7.18 4.75
N VAL A 173 -12.77 -6.08 5.49
CA VAL A 173 -12.05 -5.95 6.75
C VAL A 173 -13.02 -6.12 7.91
N ASP A 174 -12.75 -7.08 8.79
CA ASP A 174 -13.58 -7.34 9.96
C ASP A 174 -13.30 -6.36 11.12
N ARG A 175 -13.99 -6.54 12.24
CA ARG A 175 -13.84 -5.69 13.44
C ARG A 175 -12.52 -5.88 14.19
N ILE A 176 -11.81 -6.98 13.93
CA ILE A 176 -10.54 -7.35 14.56
C ILE A 176 -9.35 -6.89 13.68
N GLY A 177 -9.63 -6.54 12.42
CA GLY A 177 -8.66 -6.06 11.43
C GLY A 177 -8.19 -7.15 10.46
N GLU A 178 -8.82 -8.33 10.45
CA GLU A 178 -8.53 -9.37 9.46
C GLU A 178 -9.16 -9.01 8.11
N VAL A 179 -8.43 -9.32 7.02
CA VAL A 179 -8.86 -9.00 5.66
C VAL A 179 -9.20 -10.29 4.91
N THR A 180 -10.45 -10.40 4.45
CA THR A 180 -10.92 -11.49 3.58
C THR A 180 -11.19 -10.97 2.18
N PHE A 181 -10.70 -11.68 1.16
CA PHE A 181 -10.85 -11.26 -0.24
C PHE A 181 -11.90 -12.09 -0.99
N TYR A 182 -12.88 -11.42 -1.59
CA TYR A 182 -13.91 -12.04 -2.41
C TYR A 182 -13.80 -11.57 -3.85
N LYS A 183 -13.82 -12.50 -4.81
CA LYS A 183 -13.93 -12.15 -6.22
C LYS A 183 -15.39 -11.86 -6.55
N ALA A 184 -15.67 -10.69 -7.11
CA ALA A 184 -16.99 -10.34 -7.64
C ALA A 184 -16.93 -10.26 -9.16
N GLN A 185 -17.95 -10.80 -9.82
CA GLN A 185 -18.08 -10.75 -11.28
C GLN A 185 -19.56 -10.78 -11.67
N GLU A 186 -19.88 -10.13 -12.78
CA GLU A 186 -21.15 -10.32 -13.47
C GLU A 186 -21.24 -11.76 -13.98
N VAL A 187 -22.40 -12.39 -13.83
CA VAL A 187 -22.69 -13.74 -14.31
C VAL A 187 -23.84 -13.62 -15.29
N ASP A 188 -23.60 -14.02 -16.53
CA ASP A 188 -24.68 -14.22 -17.50
C ASP A 188 -25.36 -15.55 -17.15
N LEU A 189 -26.63 -15.48 -16.76
CA LEU A 189 -27.46 -16.63 -16.40
C LEU A 189 -28.26 -17.13 -17.60
#